data_AF-A0A2A5P0U9-F1
#
_entry.id   AF-A0A2A5P0U9-F1
#
_cell.length_a   1.000
_cell.length_b   1.000
_cell.length_c   1.000
_cell.angle_alpha   90.00
_cell.angle_beta   90.00
_cell.angle_gamma   90.00
#
_symmetry.space_group_name_H-M   'P 1'
#
loop_
_entity.id
_entity.type
_entity.pdbx_description
1 polymer ?
#
loop_
_entity_poly.entity_id
_entity_poly.type
_entity_poly.pdbx_seq_one_letter_code
_entity_poly.pdbx_strand_id
1 'polypeptide(L)'
;MALAELAVDILGTLVIVASSIASLAYWLGRKLSGFEARIRELEGRLDRLEERFEARFGGLEREIRGLALASSESHAVITDFLSLKGLIERGEAEYLRDRIAGVFRIYTAAPNPLTREELEFIRRVFSKDVDEITIEEAERAREIGRRLFIEDWDERGFLLFIAASFIRGYHISKKVRERRLKEKGEK
;
A
#
# COMPACT_ATOMS: atom_id res chain seq x y z
N MET A 1 -73.24 46.17 -26.17
CA MET A 1 -73.58 45.06 -25.25
C MET A 1 -72.63 43.88 -25.48
N ALA A 2 -72.58 43.29 -26.67
CA ALA A 2 -71.68 42.15 -27.00
C ALA A 2 -70.18 42.35 -26.71
N LEU A 3 -69.61 43.54 -26.95
CA LEU A 3 -68.20 43.83 -26.64
C LEU A 3 -67.88 43.84 -25.13
N ALA A 4 -68.84 44.25 -24.29
CA ALA A 4 -68.66 44.29 -22.85
C ALA A 4 -68.78 42.88 -22.24
N GLU A 5 -69.71 42.07 -22.72
CA GLU A 5 -69.84 40.66 -22.33
C GLU A 5 -68.60 39.85 -22.71
N LEU A 6 -68.11 40.01 -23.95
CA LEU A 6 -66.88 39.37 -24.41
C LEU A 6 -65.67 39.79 -23.56
N ALA A 7 -65.58 41.07 -23.17
CA ALA A 7 -64.51 41.56 -22.32
C ALA A 7 -64.56 40.93 -20.92
N VAL A 8 -65.75 40.75 -20.33
CA VAL A 8 -65.94 40.11 -19.03
C VAL A 8 -65.58 38.62 -19.07
N ASP A 9 -65.98 37.90 -20.12
CA ASP A 9 -65.66 36.48 -20.28
C ASP A 9 -64.16 36.22 -20.47
N ILE A 10 -63.49 37.08 -21.26
CA ILE A 10 -62.04 37.03 -21.42
C ILE A 10 -61.34 37.30 -20.09
N LEU A 11 -61.81 38.30 -19.33
CA LEU A 11 -61.25 38.63 -18.01
C LEU A 11 -61.43 37.48 -17.03
N GLY A 12 -62.61 36.86 -16.99
CA GLY A 12 -62.88 35.70 -16.14
C GLY A 12 -61.98 34.50 -16.47
N THR A 13 -61.81 34.23 -17.77
CA THR A 13 -60.92 33.15 -18.25
C THR A 13 -59.47 33.43 -17.86
N LEU A 14 -59.00 34.66 -18.05
CA LEU A 14 -57.64 35.07 -17.66
C LEU A 14 -57.40 34.93 -16.15
N VAL A 15 -58.38 35.28 -15.32
CA VAL A 15 -58.29 35.13 -13.86
C VAL A 15 -58.16 33.64 -13.47
N ILE A 16 -58.94 32.75 -14.09
CA ILE A 16 -58.88 31.31 -13.80
C ILE A 16 -57.53 30.72 -14.24
N VAL A 17 -57.04 31.10 -15.43
CA VAL A 17 -55.73 30.66 -15.93
C VAL A 17 -54.61 31.16 -15.02
N ALA A 18 -54.62 32.44 -14.63
CA ALA A 18 -53.64 33.02 -13.71
C ALA A 18 -53.65 32.32 -12.34
N SER A 19 -54.84 32.03 -11.80
CA SER A 19 -54.99 31.31 -10.52
C SER A 19 -54.47 29.88 -10.59
N SER A 20 -54.67 29.21 -11.73
CA SER A 20 -54.18 27.85 -11.98
C SER A 20 -52.66 27.81 -12.08
N ILE A 21 -52.06 28.78 -12.81
CA ILE A 21 -50.61 28.95 -12.90
C ILE A 21 -50.01 29.24 -11.51
N ALA A 22 -50.62 30.13 -10.73
CA ALA A 22 -50.16 30.46 -9.38
C ALA A 22 -50.20 29.24 -8.45
N SER A 23 -51.26 28.42 -8.54
CA SER A 23 -51.42 27.20 -7.74
C SER A 23 -50.36 26.14 -8.10
N LEU A 24 -50.10 25.96 -9.40
CA LEU A 24 -49.04 25.07 -9.90
C LEU A 24 -47.65 25.56 -9.48
N ALA A 25 -47.38 26.86 -9.59
CA ALA A 25 -46.12 27.46 -9.18
C ALA A 25 -45.86 27.26 -7.67
N TYR A 26 -46.89 27.49 -6.83
CA TYR A 26 -46.80 27.24 -5.39
C TYR A 26 -46.54 25.76 -5.07
N TRP A 27 -47.30 24.85 -5.68
CA TRP A 27 -47.12 23.41 -5.48
C TRP A 27 -45.73 22.93 -5.94
N LEU A 28 -45.27 23.42 -7.10
CA LEU A 28 -43.96 23.10 -7.65
C LEU A 28 -42.85 23.62 -6.74
N GLY A 29 -42.93 24.87 -6.28
CA GLY A 29 -41.99 25.44 -5.33
C GLY A 29 -41.88 24.60 -4.06
N ARG A 30 -43.01 24.21 -3.47
CA ARG A 30 -43.03 23.34 -2.28
C ARG A 30 -42.40 21.97 -2.54
N LYS A 31 -42.65 21.36 -3.70
CA LYS A 31 -42.09 20.05 -4.07
C LYS A 31 -40.57 20.14 -4.28
N LEU A 32 -40.09 21.19 -4.96
CA LEU A 32 -38.67 21.46 -5.16
C LEU A 32 -37.94 21.69 -3.83
N SER A 33 -38.50 22.49 -2.92
CA SER A 33 -37.92 22.66 -1.58
C SER A 33 -37.85 21.33 -0.80
N GLY A 34 -38.84 20.46 -0.97
CA GLY A 34 -38.82 19.11 -0.40
C GLY A 34 -37.71 18.22 -0.99
N PHE A 35 -37.44 18.33 -2.29
CA PHE A 35 -36.31 17.64 -2.93
C PHE A 35 -34.97 18.20 -2.46
N GLU A 36 -34.80 19.52 -2.40
CA GLU A 36 -33.58 20.16 -1.89
C GLU A 36 -33.26 19.75 -0.45
N ALA A 37 -34.29 19.59 0.40
CA ALA A 37 -34.09 19.11 1.77
C ALA A 37 -33.58 17.67 1.79
N ARG A 38 -34.14 16.78 0.96
CA ARG A 38 -33.68 15.39 0.85
C ARG A 38 -32.29 15.27 0.25
N ILE A 39 -31.95 16.09 -0.75
CA ILE A 39 -30.61 16.14 -1.33
C ILE A 39 -29.59 16.56 -0.28
N ARG A 40 -29.87 17.64 0.47
CA ARG A 40 -29.00 18.08 1.58
C ARG A 40 -28.82 17.01 2.67
N GLU A 41 -29.88 16.26 2.98
CA GLU A 41 -29.78 15.14 3.91
C GLU A 41 -28.87 14.02 3.36
N LEU A 42 -28.98 13.71 2.07
CA LEU A 42 -28.15 12.71 1.41
C LEU A 42 -26.69 13.14 1.34
N GLU A 43 -26.40 14.38 0.97
CA GLU A 43 -25.04 14.97 0.97
C GLU A 43 -24.42 14.81 2.37
N GLY A 44 -25.10 15.24 3.42
CA GLY A 44 -24.57 15.08 4.78
C GLY A 44 -24.40 13.62 5.22
N ARG A 45 -25.17 12.67 4.65
CA ARG A 45 -24.96 11.23 4.90
C ARG A 45 -23.74 10.70 4.14
N LEU A 46 -23.49 11.19 2.93
CA LEU A 46 -22.31 10.85 2.13
C LEU A 46 -21.04 11.39 2.78
N ASP A 47 -21.02 12.66 3.22
CA ASP A 47 -19.87 13.26 3.90
C ASP A 47 -19.48 12.44 5.14
N ARG A 48 -20.47 12.06 5.96
CA ARG A 48 -20.23 11.21 7.14
C ARG A 48 -19.75 9.79 6.77
N LEU A 49 -20.14 9.27 5.61
CA LEU A 49 -19.65 7.97 5.14
C LEU A 49 -18.21 8.08 4.67
N GLU A 50 -17.87 9.14 3.93
CA GLU A 50 -16.50 9.43 3.48
C GLU A 50 -15.56 9.60 4.67
N GLU A 51 -15.94 10.39 5.68
CA GLU A 51 -15.15 10.56 6.91
C GLU A 51 -14.91 9.23 7.64
N ARG A 52 -15.94 8.39 7.76
CA ARG A 52 -15.83 7.06 8.40
C ARG A 52 -14.97 6.11 7.59
N PHE A 53 -15.05 6.18 6.26
CA PHE A 53 -14.25 5.37 5.37
C PHE A 53 -12.79 5.77 5.52
N GLU A 54 -12.46 7.06 5.39
CA GLU A 54 -11.11 7.59 5.52
C GLU A 54 -10.48 7.22 6.88
N ALA A 55 -11.23 7.38 7.98
CA ALA A 55 -10.76 7.01 9.30
C ALA A 55 -10.46 5.50 9.43
N ARG A 56 -11.30 4.63 8.84
CA ARG A 56 -11.11 3.17 8.85
C ARG A 56 -9.94 2.75 7.98
N PHE A 57 -9.81 3.31 6.78
CA PHE A 57 -8.72 3.00 5.86
C PHE A 57 -7.37 3.46 6.42
N GLY A 58 -7.30 4.68 6.96
CA GLY A 58 -6.10 5.15 7.65
C GLY A 58 -5.76 4.32 8.89
N GLY A 59 -6.77 3.78 9.59
CA GLY A 59 -6.57 2.80 10.67
C GLY A 59 -5.94 1.50 10.16
N LEU A 60 -6.52 0.91 9.13
CA LEU A 60 -6.05 -0.33 8.51
C LEU A 60 -4.64 -0.18 7.94
N GLU A 61 -4.32 0.91 7.26
CA GLU A 61 -2.98 1.16 6.72
C GLU A 61 -1.92 1.17 7.82
N ARG A 62 -2.21 1.84 8.95
CA ARG A 62 -1.30 1.83 10.12
C ARG A 62 -1.13 0.43 10.70
N GLU A 63 -2.19 -0.35 10.80
CA GLU A 63 -2.14 -1.73 11.30
C GLU A 63 -1.32 -2.63 10.39
N ILE A 64 -1.56 -2.61 9.08
CA ILE A 64 -0.80 -3.40 8.09
C ILE A 64 0.67 -2.98 8.11
N ARG A 65 0.97 -1.67 8.20
CA ARG A 65 2.35 -1.18 8.30
C ARG A 65 3.02 -1.67 9.58
N GLY A 66 2.29 -1.65 10.70
CA GLY A 66 2.75 -2.22 11.97
C GLY A 66 3.07 -3.70 11.86
N LEU A 67 2.25 -4.48 11.14
CA LEU A 67 2.50 -5.90 10.88
C LEU A 67 3.71 -6.13 9.96
N ALA A 68 3.87 -5.33 8.90
CA ALA A 68 5.02 -5.41 7.99
C ALA A 68 6.34 -5.13 8.73
N LEU A 69 6.35 -4.10 9.60
CA LEU A 69 7.46 -3.79 10.49
C LEU A 69 7.74 -4.94 11.45
N ALA A 70 6.72 -5.39 12.21
CA ALA A 70 6.87 -6.46 13.18
C ALA A 70 7.38 -7.76 12.54
N SER A 71 6.89 -8.11 11.36
CA SER A 71 7.35 -9.27 10.60
C SER A 71 8.82 -9.14 10.20
N SER A 72 9.22 -7.98 9.66
CA SER A 72 10.60 -7.71 9.25
C SER A 72 11.56 -7.78 10.44
N GLU A 73 11.22 -7.12 11.55
CA GLU A 73 12.05 -7.12 12.77
C GLU A 73 12.13 -8.51 13.42
N SER A 74 11.02 -9.26 13.44
CA SER A 74 11.02 -10.63 13.98
C SER A 74 11.98 -11.55 13.22
N HIS A 75 11.99 -11.45 11.88
CA HIS A 75 12.92 -12.23 11.07
C HIS A 75 14.37 -11.74 11.21
N ALA A 76 14.59 -10.43 11.35
CA ALA A 76 15.92 -9.90 11.65
C ALA A 76 16.48 -10.52 12.95
N VAL A 77 15.68 -10.54 14.02
CA VAL A 77 16.10 -11.12 15.30
C VAL A 77 16.45 -12.60 15.18
N ILE A 78 15.61 -13.39 14.48
CA ILE A 78 15.86 -14.83 14.28
C ILE A 78 17.15 -15.03 13.47
N THR A 79 17.30 -14.32 12.35
CA THR A 79 18.50 -14.44 11.50
C THR A 79 19.76 -14.03 12.25
N ASP A 80 19.75 -12.93 13.00
CA ASP A 80 20.88 -12.50 13.82
C ASP A 80 21.22 -13.53 14.91
N PHE A 81 20.22 -14.09 15.58
CA PHE A 81 20.44 -15.13 16.57
C PHE A 81 21.10 -16.38 15.97
N LEU A 82 20.57 -16.90 14.86
CA LEU A 82 21.14 -18.04 14.14
C LEU A 82 22.58 -17.76 13.68
N SER A 83 22.81 -16.52 13.22
CA SER A 83 24.12 -16.05 12.78
C SER A 83 25.15 -16.07 13.88
N LEU A 84 24.80 -15.53 15.05
CA LEU A 84 25.65 -15.50 16.24
C LEU A 84 25.92 -16.91 16.78
N LYS A 85 24.97 -17.84 16.58
CA LYS A 85 25.16 -19.26 16.92
C LYS A 85 26.01 -20.01 15.89
N GLY A 86 26.25 -19.45 14.71
CA GLY A 86 27.00 -20.09 13.63
C GLY A 86 26.20 -21.14 12.88
N LEU A 87 24.87 -21.04 12.89
CA LEU A 87 23.94 -22.05 12.41
C LEU A 87 23.50 -21.85 10.95
N ILE A 88 23.80 -20.71 10.33
CA ILE A 88 23.49 -20.50 8.91
C ILE A 88 24.64 -21.07 8.08
N GLU A 89 24.34 -22.06 7.24
CA GLU A 89 25.31 -22.69 6.36
C GLU A 89 25.26 -22.09 4.95
N ARG A 90 26.18 -22.55 4.10
CA ARG A 90 26.30 -22.07 2.73
C ARG A 90 25.06 -22.44 1.91
N GLY A 91 24.51 -23.64 2.12
CA GLY A 91 23.35 -24.14 1.40
C GLY A 91 22.09 -23.28 1.59
N GLU A 92 21.80 -22.84 2.82
CA GLU A 92 20.63 -21.97 3.05
C GLU A 92 20.81 -20.59 2.38
N ALA A 93 22.03 -20.05 2.41
CA ALA A 93 22.34 -18.79 1.74
C ALA A 93 22.23 -18.91 0.22
N GLU A 94 22.75 -20.00 -0.37
CA GLU A 94 22.71 -20.24 -1.82
C GLU A 94 21.28 -20.40 -2.32
N TYR A 95 20.47 -21.20 -1.60
CA TYR A 95 19.06 -21.38 -1.93
C TYR A 95 18.32 -20.03 -1.99
N LEU A 96 18.52 -19.17 -0.99
CA LEU A 96 17.88 -17.85 -0.94
C LEU A 96 18.42 -16.90 -2.01
N ARG A 97 19.73 -16.95 -2.28
CA ARG A 97 20.37 -16.18 -3.36
C ARG A 97 19.77 -16.53 -4.73
N ASP A 98 19.63 -17.82 -5.02
CA ASP A 98 19.04 -18.31 -6.27
C ASP A 98 17.56 -17.94 -6.39
N ARG A 99 16.82 -18.02 -5.27
CA ARG A 99 15.42 -17.62 -5.22
C ARG A 99 15.23 -16.16 -5.60
N ILE A 100 16.06 -15.26 -5.05
CA ILE A 100 16.01 -13.82 -5.36
C ILE A 100 16.47 -13.53 -6.78
N ALA A 101 17.53 -14.18 -7.25
CA ALA A 101 17.94 -14.05 -8.64
C ALA A 101 16.79 -14.42 -9.59
N GLY A 102 16.03 -15.48 -9.28
CA GLY A 102 14.83 -15.88 -10.02
C GLY A 102 13.73 -14.82 -10.01
N VAL A 103 13.40 -14.27 -8.83
CA VAL A 103 12.36 -13.22 -8.67
C VAL A 103 12.72 -11.97 -9.46
N PHE A 104 13.95 -11.47 -9.32
CA PHE A 104 14.36 -10.19 -9.90
C PHE A 104 14.82 -10.27 -11.37
N ARG A 105 14.98 -11.49 -11.91
CA ARG A 105 15.23 -11.72 -13.34
C ARG A 105 14.03 -11.30 -14.19
N ILE A 106 12.83 -11.71 -13.80
CA ILE A 106 11.58 -11.41 -14.53
C ILE A 106 10.90 -10.12 -14.03
N TYR A 107 11.54 -9.43 -13.10
CA TYR A 107 11.07 -8.19 -12.56
C TYR A 107 11.22 -7.09 -13.63
N THR A 108 10.17 -6.88 -14.40
CA THR A 108 10.08 -5.89 -15.48
C THR A 108 9.12 -4.77 -15.06
N ALA A 109 9.54 -3.54 -15.30
CA ALA A 109 9.00 -2.36 -14.67
C ALA A 109 7.71 -1.82 -15.34
N ALA A 110 6.57 -1.84 -14.63
CA ALA A 110 5.59 -0.74 -14.52
C ALA A 110 4.31 -1.20 -13.78
N PRO A 111 3.83 -0.42 -12.78
CA PRO A 111 4.58 0.61 -12.04
C PRO A 111 5.65 -0.06 -11.19
N ASN A 112 6.93 0.31 -11.39
CA ASN A 112 8.04 -0.25 -10.63
C ASN A 112 8.48 0.71 -9.52
N PRO A 113 8.38 0.32 -8.25
CA PRO A 113 8.88 1.11 -7.12
C PRO A 113 10.42 1.17 -7.02
N LEU A 114 11.15 0.25 -7.65
CA LEU A 114 12.62 0.28 -7.67
C LEU A 114 13.17 1.22 -8.74
N THR A 115 14.22 1.94 -8.40
CA THR A 115 15.01 2.67 -9.41
C THR A 115 15.78 1.69 -10.31
N ARG A 116 16.26 2.17 -11.46
CA ARG A 116 17.08 1.33 -12.37
C ARG A 116 18.35 0.88 -11.68
N GLU A 117 18.98 1.76 -10.91
CA GLU A 117 20.22 1.51 -10.17
C GLU A 117 20.01 0.46 -9.08
N GLU A 118 18.88 0.50 -8.37
CA GLU A 118 18.55 -0.50 -7.35
C GLU A 118 18.31 -1.88 -7.96
N LEU A 119 17.60 -1.93 -9.09
CA LEU A 119 17.34 -3.19 -9.80
C LEU A 119 18.62 -3.80 -10.37
N GLU A 120 19.48 -2.97 -10.98
CA GLU A 120 20.80 -3.39 -11.45
C GLU A 120 21.69 -3.84 -10.29
N PHE A 121 21.67 -3.13 -9.16
CA PHE A 121 22.37 -3.51 -7.95
C PHE A 121 21.94 -4.90 -7.46
N ILE A 122 20.63 -5.15 -7.32
CA ILE A 122 20.11 -6.45 -6.90
C ILE A 122 20.55 -7.54 -7.88
N ARG A 123 20.34 -7.34 -9.19
CA ARG A 123 20.72 -8.34 -10.20
C ARG A 123 22.20 -8.68 -10.16
N ARG A 124 23.07 -7.67 -10.00
CA ARG A 124 24.52 -7.82 -9.91
C ARG A 124 24.96 -8.52 -8.62
N VAL A 125 24.35 -8.21 -7.48
CA VAL A 125 24.72 -8.84 -6.19
C VAL A 125 24.31 -10.30 -6.19
N PHE A 126 23.07 -10.59 -6.58
CA PHE A 126 22.52 -11.95 -6.51
C PHE A 126 22.94 -12.85 -7.68
N SER A 127 23.73 -12.35 -8.64
CA SER A 127 24.42 -13.18 -9.65
C SER A 127 25.77 -13.73 -9.18
N LYS A 128 26.31 -13.26 -8.05
CA LYS A 128 27.60 -13.70 -7.51
C LYS A 128 27.49 -15.03 -6.77
N ASP A 129 28.64 -15.65 -6.50
CA ASP A 129 28.70 -16.70 -5.48
C ASP A 129 28.38 -16.11 -4.10
N VAL A 130 27.76 -16.89 -3.22
CA VAL A 130 27.41 -16.41 -1.87
C VAL A 130 28.65 -16.04 -1.05
N ASP A 131 29.81 -16.66 -1.31
CA ASP A 131 31.04 -16.30 -0.62
C ASP A 131 31.63 -14.95 -1.08
N GLU A 132 31.21 -14.46 -2.26
CA GLU A 132 31.67 -13.20 -2.85
C GLU A 132 30.75 -12.01 -2.55
N ILE A 133 29.53 -12.26 -2.09
CA ILE A 133 28.62 -11.21 -1.64
C ILE A 133 29.17 -10.63 -0.34
N THR A 134 29.35 -9.31 -0.26
CA THR A 134 29.85 -8.72 0.99
C THR A 134 28.71 -8.50 2.00
N ILE A 135 29.07 -8.33 3.27
CA ILE A 135 28.10 -7.98 4.32
C ILE A 135 27.40 -6.66 3.99
N GLU A 136 28.14 -5.69 3.43
CA GLU A 136 27.63 -4.38 3.04
C GLU A 136 26.68 -4.47 1.84
N GLU A 137 26.99 -5.33 0.86
CA GLU A 137 26.08 -5.59 -0.26
C GLU A 137 24.78 -6.26 0.21
N ALA A 138 24.88 -7.22 1.13
CA ALA A 138 23.73 -7.83 1.75
C ALA A 138 22.93 -6.83 2.58
N GLU A 139 23.57 -5.96 3.36
CA GLU A 139 22.87 -4.94 4.15
C GLU A 139 22.13 -3.93 3.25
N ARG A 140 22.77 -3.47 2.16
CA ARG A 140 22.10 -2.60 1.19
C ARG A 140 20.91 -3.29 0.51
N ALA A 141 21.04 -4.56 0.14
CA ALA A 141 19.91 -5.32 -0.41
C ALA A 141 18.77 -5.47 0.62
N ARG A 142 19.11 -5.68 1.89
CA ARG A 142 18.17 -5.76 3.01
C ARG A 142 17.41 -4.43 3.19
N GLU A 143 18.10 -3.30 3.12
CA GLU A 143 17.49 -1.96 3.20
C GLU A 143 16.51 -1.72 2.04
N ILE A 144 16.91 -2.04 0.81
CA ILE A 144 16.03 -1.93 -0.37
C ILE A 144 14.80 -2.83 -0.20
N GLY A 145 14.99 -4.09 0.23
CA GLY A 145 13.87 -5.01 0.46
C GLY A 145 12.90 -4.52 1.53
N ARG A 146 13.43 -3.95 2.62
CA ARG A 146 12.62 -3.38 3.71
C ARG A 146 11.80 -2.19 3.24
N ARG A 147 12.41 -1.25 2.49
CA ARG A 147 11.70 -0.10 1.91
C ARG A 147 10.60 -0.58 0.95
N LEU A 148 10.97 -1.46 0.02
CA LEU A 148 10.07 -2.01 -0.98
C LEU A 148 8.84 -2.68 -0.36
N PHE A 149 9.01 -3.34 0.78
CA PHE A 149 7.90 -4.00 1.48
C PHE A 149 7.04 -3.04 2.31
N ILE A 150 7.64 -2.08 3.03
CA ILE A 150 6.95 -1.26 4.04
C ILE A 150 6.38 0.04 3.45
N GLU A 151 7.08 0.60 2.47
CA GLU A 151 6.72 1.88 1.85
C GLU A 151 5.99 1.67 0.54
N ASP A 152 6.53 0.77 -0.29
CA ASP A 152 6.01 0.52 -1.64
C ASP A 152 4.98 -0.62 -1.70
N TRP A 153 4.71 -1.28 -0.57
CA TRP A 153 3.75 -2.38 -0.41
C TRP A 153 3.96 -3.55 -1.38
N ASP A 154 5.21 -3.79 -1.79
CA ASP A 154 5.58 -4.86 -2.71
C ASP A 154 6.15 -6.04 -1.93
N GLU A 155 5.42 -7.17 -1.97
CA GLU A 155 5.76 -8.38 -1.24
C GLU A 155 7.12 -8.99 -1.63
N ARG A 156 7.61 -8.68 -2.83
CA ARG A 156 8.94 -9.13 -3.31
C ARG A 156 10.06 -8.45 -2.51
N GLY A 157 9.79 -7.27 -1.93
CA GLY A 157 10.66 -6.62 -0.97
C GLY A 157 10.91 -7.45 0.28
N PHE A 158 9.87 -8.12 0.79
CA PHE A 158 10.01 -8.99 1.96
C PHE A 158 10.92 -10.18 1.67
N LEU A 159 10.75 -10.82 0.50
CA LEU A 159 11.64 -11.90 0.09
C LEU A 159 13.10 -11.43 -0.03
N LEU A 160 13.33 -10.27 -0.65
CA LEU A 160 14.67 -9.68 -0.76
C LEU A 160 15.28 -9.42 0.62
N PHE A 161 14.50 -8.83 1.53
CA PHE A 161 14.90 -8.57 2.92
C PHE A 161 15.33 -9.85 3.65
N ILE A 162 14.55 -10.93 3.54
CA ILE A 162 14.87 -12.22 4.15
C ILE A 162 16.16 -12.80 3.57
N ALA A 163 16.24 -12.91 2.23
CA ALA A 163 17.41 -13.50 1.58
C ALA A 163 18.69 -12.75 1.91
N ALA A 164 18.66 -11.43 1.85
CA ALA A 164 19.77 -10.58 2.22
C ALA A 164 20.19 -10.75 3.69
N SER A 165 19.21 -10.86 4.60
CA SER A 165 19.49 -11.11 6.03
C SER A 165 20.18 -12.46 6.27
N PHE A 166 19.77 -13.51 5.58
CA PHE A 166 20.40 -14.83 5.67
C PHE A 166 21.79 -14.85 5.04
N ILE A 167 22.01 -14.20 3.89
CA ILE A 167 23.33 -14.12 3.27
C ILE A 167 24.30 -13.37 4.19
N ARG A 168 23.91 -12.21 4.72
CA ARG A 168 24.69 -11.52 5.77
C ARG A 168 24.97 -12.44 6.95
N GLY A 169 23.94 -13.15 7.40
CA GLY A 169 24.02 -14.07 8.52
C GLY A 169 24.93 -15.28 8.31
N TYR A 170 25.04 -15.75 7.06
CA TYR A 170 25.99 -16.77 6.65
C TYR A 170 27.44 -16.29 6.84
N HIS A 171 27.79 -15.08 6.40
CA HIS A 171 29.14 -14.55 6.61
C HIS A 171 29.49 -14.37 8.09
N ILE A 172 28.53 -13.93 8.90
CA ILE A 172 28.71 -13.87 10.36
C ILE A 172 28.91 -15.27 10.93
N SER A 173 28.07 -16.23 10.52
CA SER A 173 28.15 -17.63 10.98
C SER A 173 29.50 -18.27 10.64
N LYS A 174 30.00 -18.04 9.42
CA LYS A 174 31.31 -18.50 8.96
C LYS A 174 32.43 -17.98 9.88
N LYS A 175 32.45 -16.67 10.16
CA LYS A 175 33.40 -16.05 11.10
C LYS A 175 33.27 -16.59 12.53
N VAL A 176 32.07 -16.93 12.98
CA VAL A 176 31.85 -17.54 14.31
C VAL A 176 32.42 -18.96 14.36
N ARG A 177 32.16 -19.79 13.34
CA ARG A 177 32.70 -21.15 13.25
C ARG A 177 34.23 -21.16 13.19
N GLU A 178 34.81 -20.30 12.37
CA GLU A 178 36.28 -20.16 12.25
C GLU A 178 36.93 -19.77 13.58
N ARG A 179 36.34 -18.84 14.34
CA ARG A 179 36.82 -18.46 15.68
C ARG A 179 36.76 -19.63 16.66
N ARG A 180 35.65 -20.36 16.72
CA ARG A 180 35.50 -21.53 17.60
C ARG A 180 36.48 -22.66 17.27
N LEU A 181 36.84 -22.83 16.00
CA LEU A 181 37.84 -23.82 15.59
C LEU A 181 39.24 -23.43 16.09
N LYS A 182 39.61 -22.14 16.00
CA LYS A 182 40.88 -21.63 16.53
C LYS A 182 40.98 -21.84 18.04
N GLU A 183 39.93 -21.46 18.79
CA GLU A 183 39.87 -21.63 20.25
C GLU A 183 39.93 -23.10 20.71
N LYS A 184 39.52 -24.05 19.87
CA LYS A 184 39.60 -25.49 20.15
C LYS A 184 40.94 -26.11 19.75
N GLY A 185 41.63 -25.55 18.76
CA GLY A 185 42.95 -26.00 18.33
C GLY A 185 44.12 -25.42 19.14
N GLU A 186 43.88 -24.35 19.90
CA GLU A 186 44.82 -23.74 20.85
C GLU A 186 44.76 -24.35 22.27
N LYS A 187 43.88 -25.35 22.49
CA LYS A 187 43.77 -26.13 23.73
C LYS A 187 44.32 -27.54 23.53
#